data_AF-A0A5M8SE12-F1
#
_entry.id   AF-A0A5M8SE12-F1
#
_cell.length_a   1.000
_cell.length_b   1.000
_cell.length_c   1.000
_cell.angle_alpha   90.00
_cell.angle_beta   90.00
_cell.angle_gamma   90.00
#
_symmetry.space_group_name_H-M   'P 1'
#
loop_
_entity.id
_entity.type
_entity.pdbx_description
1 polymer ?
#
loop_
_entity_poly.entity_id
_entity_poly.type
_entity_poly.pdbx_seq_one_letter_code
_entity_poly.pdbx_strand_id
1 'polypeptide(L)'
;MATINAALAACPKGEAVVLSAGTYTISGTVHIPANVTLRGVGADKTILNATGTGEAPVQLGSGSVVFVPRTITSGATAGSTQLVLGSTSGVNAGSYLVVTETNDPNYVTAAGSGGNCNWCDGSWTKTGNYARGQIVQVTAVSGNSVTISPGLYTPYTNSPIAVAFNMAASYAGVESLQVKANNTGYTANFAMDQCAYCWIKAVESNYADGDHVEVSWGYHDEIRDSYFSNAYLHTPGTYDSDVKLVLKTSASLIENNIIERTHVAIMLEWGPAGNVIAYNYTMGEFDSGSPNVVIGGLDYHGAHPQFNLVEGNVMTQFYADSIWGSSSDTTAFRNWFVGTNHICAPASGRGTVSCTGTKGYYGYQAARAIQFSYLSTRNYFVGNLVGSSQMQALLKAGKPVPQADQLEYAAQRPYEAAQQWTFGYGSANDDGLGNGCGGGVAPCHKEGNTATQLLHGNYDNLTAVATWASGMNNILPTSFYLSGKPGWWGTLPFPAIGPDIKGGSGPGAHSFGNPAQNCYLKVMGGSDGGQGGPLTFNAGNCYATDKIVSVPATRPVLSRRGVEPVSLTLPRK
;
A
#
# COMPACT_ATOMS: atom_id res chain seq x y z
N MET A 1 -26.41 0.25 -11.43
CA MET A 1 -25.77 1.41 -10.78
C MET A 1 -26.76 2.37 -10.11
N ALA A 2 -27.62 3.09 -10.84
CA ALA A 2 -28.50 4.12 -10.25
C ALA A 2 -29.34 3.66 -9.05
N THR A 3 -29.91 2.44 -9.12
CA THR A 3 -30.64 1.83 -7.99
C THR A 3 -29.77 1.60 -6.76
N ILE A 4 -28.49 1.26 -6.93
CA ILE A 4 -27.54 1.06 -5.81
C ILE A 4 -27.25 2.41 -5.15
N ASN A 5 -26.94 3.45 -5.94
CA ASN A 5 -26.70 4.79 -5.42
C ASN A 5 -27.92 5.36 -4.70
N ALA A 6 -29.12 5.15 -5.23
CA ALA A 6 -30.36 5.57 -4.57
C ALA A 6 -30.57 4.85 -3.23
N ALA A 7 -30.27 3.54 -3.17
CA ALA A 7 -30.35 2.77 -1.93
C ALA A 7 -29.30 3.22 -0.90
N LEU A 8 -28.07 3.50 -1.34
CA LEU A 8 -26.99 4.02 -0.49
C LEU A 8 -27.33 5.39 0.08
N ALA A 9 -27.85 6.30 -0.74
CA ALA A 9 -28.28 7.63 -0.31
C ALA A 9 -29.44 7.59 0.69
N ALA A 10 -30.32 6.60 0.59
CA ALA A 10 -31.43 6.39 1.52
C ALA A 10 -31.06 5.54 2.74
N CYS A 11 -29.85 4.98 2.79
CA CYS A 11 -29.44 4.08 3.86
C CYS A 11 -29.23 4.85 5.17
N PRO A 12 -29.83 4.40 6.29
CA PRO A 12 -29.57 5.02 7.58
C PRO A 12 -28.09 4.93 7.97
N LYS A 13 -27.63 5.89 8.78
CA LYS A 13 -26.27 5.88 9.33
C LYS A 13 -26.04 4.63 10.19
N GLY A 14 -24.87 4.01 10.04
CA GLY A 14 -24.48 2.78 10.70
C GLY A 14 -25.06 1.50 10.07
N GLU A 15 -25.80 1.62 8.97
CA GLU A 15 -26.42 0.49 8.29
C GLU A 15 -25.73 0.17 6.95
N ALA A 16 -26.08 -0.99 6.38
CA ALA A 16 -25.52 -1.48 5.14
C ALA A 16 -26.58 -1.68 4.06
N VAL A 17 -26.24 -1.31 2.81
CA VAL A 17 -26.94 -1.78 1.61
C VAL A 17 -26.35 -3.12 1.21
N VAL A 18 -27.17 -4.17 1.31
CA VAL A 18 -26.75 -5.54 0.99
C VAL A 18 -27.16 -5.92 -0.43
N LEU A 19 -26.18 -6.23 -1.27
CA LEU A 19 -26.38 -6.77 -2.61
C LEU A 19 -26.46 -8.28 -2.56
N SER A 20 -27.55 -8.83 -3.11
CA SER A 20 -27.68 -10.27 -3.31
C SER A 20 -26.64 -10.80 -4.30
N ALA A 21 -26.45 -12.13 -4.32
CA ALA A 21 -25.60 -12.78 -5.31
C ALA A 21 -26.05 -12.42 -6.73
N GLY A 22 -25.10 -12.11 -7.60
CA GLY A 22 -25.34 -11.75 -8.98
C GLY A 22 -24.31 -10.76 -9.51
N THR A 23 -24.39 -10.55 -10.83
CA THR A 23 -23.56 -9.58 -11.54
C THR A 23 -24.34 -8.30 -11.81
N TYR A 24 -23.79 -7.16 -11.43
CA TYR A 24 -24.39 -5.84 -11.56
C TYR A 24 -23.54 -5.01 -12.51
N THR A 25 -24.13 -4.54 -13.61
CA THR A 25 -23.42 -3.65 -14.53
C THR A 25 -23.27 -2.26 -13.92
N ILE A 26 -22.02 -1.81 -13.83
CA ILE A 26 -21.62 -0.50 -13.33
C ILE A 26 -20.98 0.27 -14.50
N SER A 27 -21.69 1.26 -15.02
CA SER A 27 -21.26 2.07 -16.19
C SER A 27 -20.80 3.48 -15.78
N GLY A 28 -20.48 3.68 -14.51
CA GLY A 28 -20.12 4.94 -13.87
C GLY A 28 -19.63 4.64 -12.45
N THR A 29 -19.97 5.46 -11.46
CA THR A 29 -19.48 5.28 -10.08
C THR A 29 -20.60 4.92 -9.10
N VAL A 30 -20.32 3.95 -8.23
CA VAL A 30 -21.08 3.69 -7.02
C VAL A 30 -20.46 4.48 -5.88
N HIS A 31 -21.14 5.53 -5.42
CA HIS A 31 -20.64 6.40 -4.35
C HIS A 31 -21.12 5.89 -2.99
N ILE A 32 -20.17 5.60 -2.09
CA ILE A 32 -20.47 5.15 -0.73
C ILE A 32 -20.50 6.38 0.18
N PRO A 33 -21.67 6.76 0.73
CA PRO A 33 -21.77 7.91 1.61
C PRO A 33 -21.20 7.61 3.00
N ALA A 34 -20.86 8.67 3.73
CA ALA A 34 -20.41 8.58 5.12
C ALA A 34 -21.38 7.78 6.00
N ASN A 35 -20.86 6.97 6.92
CA ASN A 35 -21.60 6.13 7.86
C ASN A 35 -22.42 5.01 7.20
N VAL A 36 -22.12 4.61 5.96
CA VAL A 36 -22.86 3.56 5.26
C VAL A 36 -21.88 2.54 4.67
N THR A 37 -22.32 1.28 4.65
CA THR A 37 -21.56 0.19 4.01
C THR A 37 -22.28 -0.33 2.78
N LEU A 38 -21.57 -0.53 1.67
CA LEU A 38 -22.01 -1.40 0.59
C LEU A 38 -21.47 -2.81 0.83
N ARG A 39 -22.35 -3.80 0.95
CA ARG A 39 -21.97 -5.17 1.31
C ARG A 39 -22.52 -6.17 0.29
N GLY A 40 -21.65 -7.01 -0.27
CA GLY A 40 -22.06 -8.21 -1.00
C GLY A 40 -22.24 -9.42 -0.08
N VAL A 41 -22.64 -10.55 -0.64
CA VAL A 41 -22.78 -11.83 0.10
C VAL A 41 -21.57 -12.75 -0.09
N GLY A 42 -20.45 -12.19 -0.54
CA GLY A 42 -19.19 -12.87 -0.87
C GLY A 42 -18.61 -12.34 -2.18
N ALA A 43 -17.29 -12.13 -2.23
CA ALA A 43 -16.60 -11.71 -3.46
C ALA A 43 -16.80 -12.71 -4.62
N ASP A 44 -16.92 -14.00 -4.29
CA ASP A 44 -17.27 -15.09 -5.21
C ASP A 44 -18.72 -15.06 -5.73
N LYS A 45 -19.59 -14.20 -5.18
CA LYS A 45 -21.04 -14.23 -5.44
C LYS A 45 -21.62 -12.89 -5.90
N THR A 46 -21.12 -11.78 -5.38
CA THR A 46 -21.62 -10.43 -5.72
C THR A 46 -20.57 -9.72 -6.56
N ILE A 47 -20.88 -9.52 -7.86
CA ILE A 47 -19.93 -8.99 -8.83
C ILE A 47 -20.40 -7.65 -9.36
N LEU A 48 -19.61 -6.61 -9.19
CA LEU A 48 -19.75 -5.32 -9.85
C LEU A 48 -18.95 -5.37 -11.17
N ASN A 49 -19.65 -5.55 -12.28
CA ASN A 49 -19.04 -5.59 -13.61
C ASN A 49 -18.85 -4.15 -14.12
N ALA A 50 -17.63 -3.62 -13.98
CA ALA A 50 -17.27 -2.26 -14.32
C ALA A 50 -17.10 -2.09 -15.83
N THR A 51 -17.91 -1.24 -16.44
CA THR A 51 -18.05 -1.07 -17.89
C THR A 51 -17.99 0.39 -18.34
N GLY A 52 -17.81 1.31 -17.39
CA GLY A 52 -17.69 2.75 -17.65
C GLY A 52 -16.24 3.24 -17.67
N THR A 53 -16.08 4.55 -17.52
CA THR A 53 -14.80 5.24 -17.39
C THR A 53 -14.95 6.32 -16.32
N GLY A 54 -13.84 6.76 -15.73
CA GLY A 54 -13.82 7.74 -14.66
C GLY A 54 -12.77 7.38 -13.63
N GLU A 55 -12.91 7.93 -12.42
CA GLU A 55 -11.99 7.66 -11.33
C GLU A 55 -12.10 6.20 -10.85
N ALA A 56 -13.24 5.82 -10.26
CA ALA A 56 -13.48 4.44 -9.85
C ALA A 56 -14.93 3.98 -10.03
N PRO A 57 -15.17 2.67 -10.26
CA PRO A 57 -16.51 2.08 -10.20
C PRO A 57 -17.08 2.06 -8.77
N VAL A 58 -16.22 2.08 -7.74
CA VAL A 58 -16.59 2.23 -6.32
C VAL A 58 -15.76 3.35 -5.71
N GLN A 59 -16.40 4.39 -5.20
CA GLN A 59 -15.73 5.54 -4.61
C GLN A 59 -16.28 5.85 -3.22
N LEU A 60 -15.36 6.06 -2.28
CA LEU A 60 -15.62 6.55 -0.93
C LEU A 60 -15.00 7.95 -0.83
N GLY A 61 -15.78 8.92 -0.36
CA GLY A 61 -15.33 10.31 -0.31
C GLY A 61 -15.12 10.93 -1.71
N SER A 62 -14.47 12.09 -1.73
CA SER A 62 -14.18 12.87 -2.94
C SER A 62 -13.34 14.09 -2.57
N GLY A 63 -12.48 14.57 -3.48
CA GLY A 63 -11.92 15.92 -3.40
C GLY A 63 -10.48 16.00 -2.93
N SER A 64 -10.04 17.22 -2.58
CA SER A 64 -8.64 17.52 -2.25
C SER A 64 -8.52 18.57 -1.16
N VAL A 65 -7.35 18.62 -0.49
CA VAL A 65 -7.10 19.60 0.57
C VAL A 65 -6.67 20.94 -0.02
N VAL A 66 -7.54 21.94 0.12
CA VAL A 66 -7.28 23.31 -0.35
C VAL A 66 -6.22 23.98 0.56
N PHE A 67 -5.19 24.56 -0.06
CA PHE A 67 -4.08 25.18 0.68
C PHE A 67 -4.46 26.52 1.31
N VAL A 68 -4.92 26.46 2.56
CA VAL A 68 -5.14 27.64 3.42
C VAL A 68 -4.36 27.44 4.73
N PRO A 69 -3.06 27.78 4.77
CA PRO A 69 -2.18 27.47 5.89
C PRO A 69 -2.37 28.42 7.07
N ARG A 70 -2.24 27.88 8.29
CA ARG A 70 -2.07 28.64 9.55
C ARG A 70 -0.67 28.38 10.06
N THR A 71 0.03 29.42 10.53
CA THR A 71 1.31 29.24 11.20
C THR A 71 1.12 28.48 12.50
N ILE A 72 2.03 27.54 12.80
CA ILE A 72 2.13 26.93 14.12
C ILE A 72 3.18 27.72 14.90
N THR A 73 2.78 28.40 15.97
CA THR A 73 3.66 29.28 16.75
C THR A 73 4.37 28.57 17.89
N SER A 74 3.81 27.47 18.39
CA SER A 74 4.45 26.57 19.37
C SER A 74 3.74 25.21 19.43
N GLY A 75 4.34 24.24 20.12
CA GLY A 75 3.76 22.91 20.34
C GLY A 75 4.08 21.86 19.28
N ALA A 76 4.85 22.21 18.24
CA ALA A 76 5.25 21.30 17.16
C ALA A 76 6.41 20.34 17.53
N THR A 77 6.35 19.71 18.70
CA THR A 77 7.35 18.74 19.18
C THR A 77 6.87 17.29 18.97
N ALA A 78 7.80 16.34 18.85
CA ALA A 78 7.47 14.91 18.82
C ALA A 78 6.58 14.52 20.02
N GLY A 79 5.56 13.71 19.77
CA GLY A 79 4.56 13.27 20.72
C GLY A 79 3.56 14.33 21.17
N SER A 80 3.68 15.59 20.72
CA SER A 80 2.77 16.65 21.13
C SER A 80 1.35 16.38 20.65
N THR A 81 0.39 16.52 21.57
CA THR A 81 -1.05 16.48 21.30
C THR A 81 -1.69 17.87 21.34
N GLN A 82 -0.90 18.94 21.39
CA GLN A 82 -1.39 20.32 21.43
C GLN A 82 -0.53 21.25 20.58
N LEU A 83 -1.18 22.00 19.68
CA LEU A 83 -0.57 23.02 18.83
C LEU A 83 -1.11 24.39 19.22
N VAL A 84 -0.25 25.41 19.17
CA VAL A 84 -0.70 26.81 19.20
C VAL A 84 -0.62 27.37 17.80
N LEU A 85 -1.77 27.79 17.24
CA LEU A 85 -1.87 28.33 15.90
C LEU A 85 -1.90 29.86 15.91
N GLY A 86 -1.42 30.50 14.85
CA GLY A 86 -1.58 31.95 14.66
C GLY A 86 -3.04 32.38 14.51
N SER A 87 -3.91 31.48 14.04
CA SER A 87 -5.36 31.65 13.96
C SER A 87 -6.03 30.28 13.97
N THR A 88 -7.21 30.17 14.60
CA THR A 88 -8.07 28.98 14.58
C THR A 88 -9.29 29.14 13.68
N SER A 89 -9.33 30.17 12.84
CA SER A 89 -10.39 30.33 11.82
C SER A 89 -10.50 29.05 10.99
N GLY A 90 -11.69 28.49 10.81
CA GLY A 90 -11.89 27.23 10.06
C GLY A 90 -11.36 25.95 10.73
N VAL A 91 -10.90 26.01 11.99
CA VAL A 91 -10.48 24.85 12.78
C VAL A 91 -11.54 24.58 13.85
N ASN A 92 -12.11 23.38 13.84
CA ASN A 92 -13.16 22.97 14.79
C ASN A 92 -12.84 21.58 15.38
N ALA A 93 -13.34 21.27 16.57
CA ALA A 93 -13.34 19.89 17.05
C ALA A 93 -14.08 19.00 16.03
N GLY A 94 -13.49 17.84 15.71
CA GLY A 94 -13.96 16.92 14.66
C GLY A 94 -13.45 17.24 13.24
N SER A 95 -12.83 18.40 13.01
CA SER A 95 -12.11 18.68 11.75
C SER A 95 -10.70 18.07 11.76
N TYR A 96 -10.00 18.20 10.65
CA TYR A 96 -8.67 17.63 10.45
C TYR A 96 -7.67 18.71 10.07
N LEU A 97 -6.41 18.47 10.43
CA LEU A 97 -5.28 19.28 10.02
C LEU A 97 -4.28 18.40 9.29
N VAL A 98 -3.76 18.89 8.17
CA VAL A 98 -2.45 18.47 7.70
C VAL A 98 -1.41 19.32 8.42
N VAL A 99 -0.58 18.70 9.25
CA VAL A 99 0.59 19.33 9.87
C VAL A 99 1.77 19.09 8.95
N THR A 100 2.44 20.17 8.54
CA THR A 100 3.55 20.14 7.57
C THR A 100 4.51 21.28 7.87
N GLU A 101 5.68 21.27 7.25
CA GLU A 101 6.66 22.35 7.32
C GLU A 101 7.35 22.55 5.98
N THR A 102 8.06 23.66 5.80
CA THR A 102 8.88 23.84 4.61
C THR A 102 10.02 22.80 4.59
N ASN A 103 10.35 22.26 3.42
CA ASN A 103 11.39 21.24 3.30
C ASN A 103 12.71 21.75 3.92
N ASP A 104 13.25 20.98 4.86
CA ASP A 104 14.61 21.18 5.35
C ASP A 104 15.56 20.38 4.44
N PRO A 105 16.42 21.05 3.65
CA PRO A 105 17.27 20.40 2.66
C PRO A 105 18.28 19.41 3.28
N ASN A 106 18.48 19.41 4.60
CA ASN A 106 19.34 18.44 5.26
C ASN A 106 18.73 17.02 5.33
N TYR A 107 17.39 16.88 5.20
CA TYR A 107 16.75 15.56 5.26
C TYR A 107 15.48 15.39 4.39
N VAL A 108 14.83 16.47 3.93
CA VAL A 108 13.72 16.42 2.97
C VAL A 108 14.10 17.13 1.69
N THR A 109 13.96 16.43 0.57
CA THR A 109 14.06 17.01 -0.77
C THR A 109 12.97 16.46 -1.66
N ALA A 110 12.31 17.33 -2.42
CA ALA A 110 11.42 16.95 -3.52
C ALA A 110 12.20 16.78 -4.84
N ALA A 111 13.52 17.04 -4.85
CA ALA A 111 14.38 16.80 -5.99
C ALA A 111 15.03 15.41 -5.89
N GLY A 112 14.86 14.64 -6.96
CA GLY A 112 15.36 13.29 -7.10
C GLY A 112 16.13 13.07 -8.41
N SER A 113 16.40 11.82 -8.73
CA SER A 113 17.11 11.37 -9.93
C SER A 113 16.31 11.58 -11.23
N GLY A 114 14.99 11.80 -11.16
CA GLY A 114 14.12 12.17 -12.27
C GLY A 114 13.86 13.67 -12.40
N GLY A 115 14.21 14.48 -11.41
CA GLY A 115 13.94 15.93 -11.38
C GLY A 115 13.26 16.37 -10.09
N ASN A 116 12.70 17.59 -10.10
CA ASN A 116 11.96 18.11 -8.95
C ASN A 116 10.47 17.74 -9.02
N CYS A 117 9.97 17.09 -7.99
CA CYS A 117 8.57 16.75 -7.81
C CYS A 117 7.77 17.97 -7.36
N ASN A 118 7.38 18.81 -8.32
CA ASN A 118 6.64 20.04 -8.05
C ASN A 118 5.23 19.80 -7.47
N TRP A 119 4.72 18.57 -7.56
CA TRP A 119 3.37 18.17 -7.15
C TRP A 119 3.34 17.36 -5.84
N CYS A 120 4.49 16.94 -5.31
CA CYS A 120 4.59 16.07 -4.13
C CYS A 120 4.02 16.68 -2.83
N ASP A 121 3.68 17.97 -2.81
CA ASP A 121 3.00 18.61 -1.68
C ASP A 121 1.48 18.79 -1.91
N GLY A 122 0.90 18.04 -2.86
CA GLY A 122 -0.50 18.22 -3.28
C GLY A 122 -0.70 19.41 -4.21
N SER A 123 0.35 19.82 -4.92
CA SER A 123 0.40 21.04 -5.74
C SER A 123 0.05 22.31 -4.96
N TRP A 124 0.33 22.33 -3.66
CA TRP A 124 0.15 23.51 -2.81
C TRP A 124 1.14 24.61 -3.16
N THR A 125 2.33 24.21 -3.61
CA THR A 125 3.34 25.11 -4.15
C THR A 125 3.72 24.69 -5.56
N LYS A 126 4.48 25.55 -6.25
CA LYS A 126 5.02 25.22 -7.57
C LYS A 126 6.30 24.38 -7.51
N THR A 127 6.77 24.02 -6.31
CA THR A 127 8.10 23.44 -6.09
C THR A 127 8.10 22.21 -5.17
N GLY A 128 6.94 21.76 -4.68
CA GLY A 128 6.88 20.65 -3.72
C GLY A 128 7.46 21.00 -2.35
N ASN A 129 7.38 22.27 -1.91
CA ASN A 129 8.09 22.76 -0.72
C ASN A 129 7.53 22.25 0.63
N TYR A 130 6.38 21.57 0.63
CA TYR A 130 5.75 20.99 1.83
C TYR A 130 5.58 19.48 1.67
N ALA A 131 6.64 18.77 1.27
CA ALA A 131 6.57 17.37 0.85
C ALA A 131 6.28 16.40 2.01
N ARG A 132 6.83 16.64 3.19
CA ARG A 132 6.55 15.84 4.39
C ARG A 132 5.28 16.33 5.08
N GLY A 133 4.52 15.46 5.73
CA GLY A 133 3.46 15.89 6.64
C GLY A 133 2.75 14.72 7.29
N GLN A 134 1.78 15.03 8.15
CA GLN A 134 0.85 14.06 8.73
C GLN A 134 -0.55 14.66 8.85
N ILE A 135 -1.57 13.82 8.74
CA ILE A 135 -2.95 14.19 9.05
C ILE A 135 -3.23 13.89 10.52
N VAL A 136 -3.87 14.84 11.21
CA VAL A 136 -4.36 14.69 12.59
C VAL A 136 -5.80 15.15 12.70
N GLN A 137 -6.56 14.52 13.61
CA GLN A 137 -7.90 14.95 13.99
C GLN A 137 -7.82 15.98 15.12
N VAL A 138 -8.61 17.05 15.02
CA VAL A 138 -8.76 18.04 16.08
C VAL A 138 -9.78 17.55 17.10
N THR A 139 -9.38 17.43 18.36
CA THR A 139 -10.26 16.96 19.45
C THR A 139 -10.82 18.10 20.29
N ALA A 140 -10.11 19.25 20.36
CA ALA A 140 -10.60 20.45 21.04
C ALA A 140 -9.94 21.74 20.50
N VAL A 141 -10.63 22.87 20.63
CA VAL A 141 -10.11 24.20 20.31
C VAL A 141 -10.42 25.14 21.48
N SER A 142 -9.40 25.83 21.99
CA SER A 142 -9.50 26.82 23.06
C SER A 142 -8.63 28.04 22.75
N GLY A 143 -9.26 29.11 22.25
CA GLY A 143 -8.54 30.25 21.70
C GLY A 143 -7.67 29.84 20.51
N ASN A 144 -6.37 30.02 20.64
CA ASN A 144 -5.37 29.59 19.64
C ASN A 144 -4.76 28.20 19.93
N SER A 145 -5.12 27.57 21.06
CA SER A 145 -4.67 26.23 21.41
C SER A 145 -5.59 25.18 20.80
N VAL A 146 -5.02 24.23 20.06
CA VAL A 146 -5.71 23.16 19.34
C VAL A 146 -5.19 21.82 19.83
N THR A 147 -6.06 21.00 20.40
CA THR A 147 -5.74 19.63 20.81
C THR A 147 -5.95 18.68 19.63
N ILE A 148 -5.00 17.79 19.40
CA ILE A 148 -4.96 16.88 18.24
C ILE A 148 -4.76 15.42 18.64
N SER A 149 -5.13 14.50 17.74
CA SER A 149 -4.85 13.06 17.83
C SER A 149 -4.57 12.47 16.42
N PRO A 150 -3.60 11.55 16.27
CA PRO A 150 -2.59 11.18 17.25
C PRO A 150 -1.64 12.36 17.54
N GLY A 151 -0.71 12.17 18.48
CA GLY A 151 0.40 13.11 18.67
C GLY A 151 1.33 13.16 17.45
N LEU A 152 2.14 14.21 17.34
CA LEU A 152 3.06 14.35 16.20
C LEU A 152 4.13 13.24 16.19
N TYR A 153 4.35 12.59 15.04
CA TYR A 153 5.37 11.52 14.92
C TYR A 153 6.80 12.05 15.07
N THR A 154 6.98 13.33 14.73
CA THR A 154 8.26 14.04 14.66
C THR A 154 8.05 15.49 15.12
N PRO A 155 9.09 16.19 15.61
CA PRO A 155 9.03 17.64 15.65
C PRO A 155 8.95 18.21 14.22
N TYR A 156 8.28 19.36 14.10
CA TYR A 156 8.30 20.21 12.90
C TYR A 156 8.95 21.54 13.29
N THR A 157 10.16 21.79 12.80
CA THR A 157 11.07 22.86 13.24
C THR A 157 11.33 23.93 12.19
N ASN A 158 10.96 23.70 10.93
CA ASN A 158 11.30 24.54 9.79
C ASN A 158 10.07 25.25 9.20
N SER A 159 9.63 26.32 9.87
CA SER A 159 8.41 27.08 9.52
C SER A 159 7.15 26.20 9.45
N PRO A 160 6.76 25.55 10.58
CA PRO A 160 5.63 24.64 10.61
C PRO A 160 4.29 25.35 10.39
N ILE A 161 3.39 24.68 9.67
CA ILE A 161 2.03 25.14 9.37
C ILE A 161 1.00 24.02 9.58
N ALA A 162 -0.25 24.42 9.75
CA ALA A 162 -1.41 23.55 9.76
C ALA A 162 -2.40 23.97 8.67
N VAL A 163 -2.78 23.04 7.80
CA VAL A 163 -3.82 23.23 6.77
C VAL A 163 -5.09 22.52 7.22
N ALA A 164 -6.13 23.29 7.52
CA ALA A 164 -7.39 22.75 8.04
C ALA A 164 -8.32 22.29 6.92
N PHE A 165 -8.97 21.15 7.11
CA PHE A 165 -9.95 20.59 6.17
C PHE A 165 -10.97 19.70 6.90
N ASN A 166 -11.98 19.25 6.16
CA ASN A 166 -12.93 18.24 6.61
C ASN A 166 -12.85 17.04 5.68
N MET A 167 -13.07 15.85 6.23
CA MET A 167 -13.19 14.63 5.43
C MET A 167 -14.49 14.67 4.63
N ALA A 168 -14.43 14.20 3.39
CA ALA A 168 -15.60 14.09 2.51
C ALA A 168 -16.49 12.90 2.92
N ALA A 169 -15.88 11.82 3.41
CA ALA A 169 -16.58 10.70 4.00
C ALA A 169 -15.89 10.21 5.27
N SER A 170 -16.67 9.71 6.22
CA SER A 170 -16.13 8.99 7.36
C SER A 170 -17.02 7.81 7.70
N TYR A 171 -16.41 6.74 8.23
CA TYR A 171 -17.12 5.51 8.58
C TYR A 171 -17.88 4.89 7.38
N ALA A 172 -17.30 4.99 6.18
CA ALA A 172 -17.88 4.44 4.96
C ALA A 172 -17.13 3.16 4.56
N GLY A 173 -17.85 2.16 4.05
CA GLY A 173 -17.25 0.84 3.80
C GLY A 173 -17.71 0.15 2.54
N VAL A 174 -16.83 -0.66 1.96
CA VAL A 174 -17.18 -1.67 0.95
C VAL A 174 -16.71 -3.04 1.40
N GLU A 175 -17.61 -4.02 1.32
CA GLU A 175 -17.36 -5.35 1.88
C GLU A 175 -17.86 -6.49 0.99
N SER A 176 -17.13 -7.62 0.98
CA SER A 176 -17.65 -8.93 0.56
C SER A 176 -18.23 -8.94 -0.86
N LEU A 177 -17.59 -8.25 -1.80
CA LEU A 177 -17.97 -8.18 -3.21
C LEU A 177 -16.74 -8.14 -4.12
N GLN A 178 -16.94 -8.41 -5.40
CA GLN A 178 -15.90 -8.29 -6.43
C GLN A 178 -16.16 -7.05 -7.30
N VAL A 179 -15.11 -6.31 -7.62
CA VAL A 179 -15.08 -5.42 -8.79
C VAL A 179 -14.37 -6.16 -9.92
N LYS A 180 -15.05 -6.29 -11.07
CA LYS A 180 -14.50 -6.88 -12.28
C LYS A 180 -14.26 -5.79 -13.32
N ALA A 181 -13.00 -5.43 -13.56
CA ALA A 181 -12.61 -4.36 -14.49
C ALA A 181 -12.58 -4.84 -15.95
N ASN A 182 -13.04 -4.05 -16.91
CA ASN A 182 -13.15 -4.48 -18.31
C ASN A 182 -12.23 -3.73 -19.29
N ASN A 183 -11.16 -3.09 -18.81
CA ASN A 183 -10.27 -2.25 -19.63
C ASN A 183 -11.05 -1.14 -20.35
N THR A 184 -11.91 -0.47 -19.59
CA THR A 184 -12.83 0.58 -20.05
C THR A 184 -12.36 1.99 -19.67
N GLY A 185 -11.25 2.10 -18.93
CA GLY A 185 -10.59 3.37 -18.63
C GLY A 185 -10.99 3.96 -17.29
N TYR A 186 -11.10 3.12 -16.25
CA TYR A 186 -11.10 3.61 -14.87
C TYR A 186 -9.65 3.83 -14.39
N THR A 187 -9.45 4.83 -13.52
CA THR A 187 -8.12 5.13 -12.95
C THR A 187 -7.81 4.26 -11.74
N ALA A 188 -8.83 3.85 -11.00
CA ALA A 188 -8.74 2.85 -9.93
C ALA A 188 -9.99 1.97 -9.87
N ASN A 189 -9.92 0.78 -9.26
CA ASN A 189 -11.12 -0.02 -8.98
C ASN A 189 -11.87 0.43 -7.71
N PHE A 190 -11.11 0.86 -6.71
CA PHE A 190 -11.64 1.45 -5.49
C PHE A 190 -10.89 2.76 -5.20
N ALA A 191 -11.61 3.86 -5.03
CA ALA A 191 -11.02 5.16 -4.65
C ALA A 191 -11.51 5.59 -3.27
N MET A 192 -10.60 6.14 -2.47
CA MET A 192 -10.85 6.67 -1.13
C MET A 192 -10.23 8.07 -1.01
N ASP A 193 -11.04 9.12 -1.21
CA ASP A 193 -10.55 10.50 -1.24
C ASP A 193 -11.08 11.31 -0.05
N GLN A 194 -10.17 11.91 0.72
CA GLN A 194 -10.53 12.61 1.97
C GLN A 194 -11.45 11.74 2.86
N CYS A 195 -11.08 10.47 3.02
CA CYS A 195 -11.76 9.52 3.86
C CYS A 195 -11.16 9.49 5.26
N ALA A 196 -12.00 9.18 6.26
CA ALA A 196 -11.50 8.81 7.57
C ALA A 196 -12.26 7.65 8.19
N TYR A 197 -11.54 6.70 8.76
CA TYR A 197 -12.13 5.49 9.33
C TYR A 197 -12.99 4.73 8.32
N CYS A 198 -12.62 4.78 7.05
CA CYS A 198 -13.29 4.06 5.97
C CYS A 198 -12.58 2.73 5.70
N TRP A 199 -13.24 1.81 5.01
CA TRP A 199 -12.65 0.48 4.77
C TRP A 199 -13.02 -0.18 3.45
N ILE A 200 -12.08 -0.95 2.94
CA ILE A 200 -12.22 -1.91 1.85
C ILE A 200 -11.87 -3.28 2.42
N LYS A 201 -12.85 -4.16 2.58
CA LYS A 201 -12.65 -5.42 3.28
C LYS A 201 -13.25 -6.62 2.56
N ALA A 202 -12.54 -7.74 2.54
CA ALA A 202 -13.06 -9.00 1.99
C ALA A 202 -13.53 -8.87 0.53
N VAL A 203 -12.88 -7.99 -0.24
CA VAL A 203 -13.22 -7.75 -1.64
C VAL A 203 -12.29 -8.52 -2.58
N GLU A 204 -12.73 -8.68 -3.81
CA GLU A 204 -11.84 -9.02 -4.92
C GLU A 204 -11.78 -7.85 -5.91
N SER A 205 -10.58 -7.44 -6.28
CA SER A 205 -10.33 -6.54 -7.40
C SER A 205 -9.81 -7.40 -8.56
N ASN A 206 -10.69 -7.73 -9.50
CA ASN A 206 -10.40 -8.65 -10.60
C ASN A 206 -9.99 -7.89 -11.85
N TYR A 207 -8.67 -7.87 -12.07
CA TYR A 207 -7.93 -6.94 -12.93
C TYR A 207 -8.11 -5.48 -12.52
N ALA A 208 -7.10 -4.67 -12.78
CA ALA A 208 -7.19 -3.21 -12.77
C ALA A 208 -6.79 -2.62 -14.13
N ASP A 209 -7.51 -1.57 -14.55
CA ASP A 209 -7.21 -0.75 -15.72
C ASP A 209 -6.08 0.24 -15.40
N GLY A 210 -6.26 0.99 -14.30
CA GLY A 210 -5.22 1.71 -13.57
C GLY A 210 -4.89 0.96 -12.28
N ASP A 211 -5.09 1.59 -11.11
CA ASP A 211 -4.75 1.03 -9.81
C ASP A 211 -5.85 0.12 -9.22
N HIS A 212 -5.49 -0.80 -8.34
CA HIS A 212 -6.48 -1.60 -7.63
C HIS A 212 -7.20 -0.78 -6.56
N VAL A 213 -6.46 0.00 -5.79
CA VAL A 213 -6.97 0.90 -4.77
C VAL A 213 -6.14 2.18 -4.75
N GLU A 214 -6.79 3.33 -4.72
CA GLU A 214 -6.13 4.62 -4.49
C GLU A 214 -6.72 5.29 -3.25
N VAL A 215 -5.86 5.66 -2.30
CA VAL A 215 -6.24 6.41 -1.09
C VAL A 215 -5.51 7.75 -1.06
N SER A 216 -6.27 8.84 -1.19
CA SER A 216 -5.78 10.21 -1.23
C SER A 216 -6.26 10.99 -0.02
N TRP A 217 -5.34 11.64 0.72
CA TRP A 217 -5.66 12.40 1.93
C TRP A 217 -6.45 11.60 2.99
N GLY A 218 -6.21 10.28 3.06
CA GLY A 218 -6.90 9.36 3.96
C GLY A 218 -6.40 9.43 5.41
N TYR A 219 -7.23 8.99 6.35
CA TYR A 219 -6.90 8.98 7.77
C TYR A 219 -7.54 7.79 8.50
N HIS A 220 -6.73 6.91 9.08
CA HIS A 220 -7.24 5.72 9.78
C HIS A 220 -8.11 4.82 8.89
N ASP A 221 -7.80 4.73 7.60
CA ASP A 221 -8.50 3.86 6.67
C ASP A 221 -7.95 2.44 6.72
N GLU A 222 -8.76 1.45 6.36
CA GLU A 222 -8.40 0.02 6.42
C GLU A 222 -8.65 -0.69 5.08
N ILE A 223 -7.60 -1.26 4.48
CA ILE A 223 -7.68 -2.13 3.30
C ILE A 223 -7.22 -3.52 3.72
N ARG A 224 -8.15 -4.46 3.83
CA ARG A 224 -7.80 -5.76 4.38
C ARG A 224 -8.55 -6.97 3.87
N ASP A 225 -7.97 -8.13 4.16
CA ASP A 225 -8.55 -9.44 3.90
C ASP A 225 -9.01 -9.58 2.45
N SER A 226 -8.32 -8.96 1.49
CA SER A 226 -8.78 -8.82 0.10
C SER A 226 -7.83 -9.47 -0.91
N TYR A 227 -8.35 -9.73 -2.11
CA TYR A 227 -7.59 -10.29 -3.24
C TYR A 227 -7.56 -9.30 -4.42
N PHE A 228 -6.38 -8.80 -4.72
CA PHE A 228 -6.10 -7.90 -5.83
C PHE A 228 -5.39 -8.70 -6.92
N SER A 229 -6.12 -8.98 -8.00
CA SER A 229 -5.71 -9.96 -8.99
C SER A 229 -5.45 -9.36 -10.36
N ASN A 230 -4.17 -9.31 -10.73
CA ASN A 230 -3.69 -9.00 -12.07
C ASN A 230 -4.06 -7.57 -12.52
N ALA A 231 -3.51 -7.15 -13.65
CA ALA A 231 -3.78 -5.87 -14.27
C ALA A 231 -3.65 -5.97 -15.78
N TYR A 232 -4.11 -4.95 -16.50
CA TYR A 232 -4.09 -5.00 -17.96
C TYR A 232 -2.73 -4.62 -18.57
N LEU A 233 -2.00 -3.67 -17.97
CA LEU A 233 -0.83 -3.04 -18.58
C LEU A 233 0.50 -3.43 -17.93
N HIS A 234 0.60 -3.37 -16.60
CA HIS A 234 1.82 -3.61 -15.83
C HIS A 234 3.01 -2.72 -16.26
N THR A 235 2.78 -1.41 -16.33
CA THR A 235 3.80 -0.45 -16.77
C THR A 235 3.85 0.72 -15.81
N PRO A 236 4.99 1.43 -15.71
CA PRO A 236 5.04 2.71 -15.01
C PRO A 236 4.17 3.76 -15.69
N GLY A 237 3.71 4.75 -14.93
CA GLY A 237 3.02 5.90 -15.51
C GLY A 237 2.19 6.66 -14.51
N THR A 238 0.97 7.03 -14.93
CA THR A 238 0.00 7.67 -14.03
C THR A 238 -0.58 6.68 -13.02
N TYR A 239 -0.63 5.40 -13.39
CA TYR A 239 -1.14 4.30 -12.57
C TYR A 239 -0.17 3.12 -12.71
N ASP A 240 0.07 2.42 -11.60
CA ASP A 240 1.06 1.36 -11.43
C ASP A 240 0.40 0.04 -11.03
N SER A 241 -0.92 -0.07 -11.24
CA SER A 241 -1.68 -1.29 -11.00
C SER A 241 -1.60 -1.75 -9.54
N ASP A 242 -1.51 -0.84 -8.58
CA ASP A 242 -1.12 -1.14 -7.21
C ASP A 242 -2.25 -0.87 -6.20
N VAL A 243 -1.93 -1.11 -4.92
CA VAL A 243 -2.64 -0.54 -3.78
C VAL A 243 -1.83 0.67 -3.32
N LYS A 244 -2.37 1.88 -3.54
CA LYS A 244 -1.65 3.15 -3.38
C LYS A 244 -2.16 3.95 -2.19
N LEU A 245 -1.24 4.43 -1.36
CA LEU A 245 -1.50 5.52 -0.41
C LEU A 245 -0.76 6.76 -0.89
N VAL A 246 -1.47 7.85 -1.12
CA VAL A 246 -0.90 9.08 -1.67
C VAL A 246 -1.30 10.32 -0.85
N LEU A 247 -0.61 11.44 -1.06
CA LEU A 247 -1.01 12.77 -0.54
C LEU A 247 -1.18 12.80 0.98
N LYS A 248 -0.10 12.53 1.71
CA LYS A 248 -0.05 12.62 3.19
C LYS A 248 -1.05 11.73 3.93
N THR A 249 -1.64 10.75 3.25
CA THR A 249 -2.48 9.72 3.87
C THR A 249 -1.77 9.14 5.08
N SER A 250 -2.47 9.18 6.22
CA SER A 250 -1.84 8.92 7.52
C SER A 250 -2.58 7.87 8.33
N ALA A 251 -1.84 7.14 9.16
CA ALA A 251 -2.38 6.19 10.13
C ALA A 251 -3.31 5.11 9.54
N SER A 252 -3.19 4.81 8.25
CA SER A 252 -4.01 3.80 7.56
C SER A 252 -3.35 2.42 7.60
N LEU A 253 -4.16 1.38 7.46
CA LEU A 253 -3.78 -0.02 7.57
C LEU A 253 -4.02 -0.75 6.25
N ILE A 254 -2.98 -1.38 5.71
CA ILE A 254 -3.06 -2.33 4.60
C ILE A 254 -2.68 -3.70 5.15
N GLU A 255 -3.66 -4.55 5.43
CA GLU A 255 -3.45 -5.81 6.17
C GLU A 255 -3.99 -7.07 5.48
N ASN A 256 -3.20 -8.15 5.51
CA ASN A 256 -3.66 -9.49 5.16
C ASN A 256 -4.30 -9.58 3.75
N ASN A 257 -3.73 -8.85 2.78
CA ASN A 257 -4.16 -8.89 1.39
C ASN A 257 -3.28 -9.82 0.54
N ILE A 258 -3.87 -10.39 -0.50
CA ILE A 258 -3.17 -11.12 -1.56
C ILE A 258 -3.13 -10.21 -2.78
N ILE A 259 -1.94 -9.90 -3.29
CA ILE A 259 -1.73 -9.01 -4.43
C ILE A 259 -0.90 -9.75 -5.48
N GLU A 260 -1.50 -10.06 -6.62
CA GLU A 260 -0.83 -10.81 -7.68
C GLU A 260 -0.69 -10.03 -8.97
N ARG A 261 0.45 -10.20 -9.65
CA ARG A 261 0.65 -9.76 -11.04
C ARG A 261 0.30 -8.30 -11.31
N THR A 262 0.75 -7.42 -10.44
CA THR A 262 0.69 -5.97 -10.62
C THR A 262 2.01 -5.46 -11.24
N HIS A 263 2.15 -4.14 -11.48
CA HIS A 263 3.47 -3.57 -11.77
C HIS A 263 4.26 -3.41 -10.46
N VAL A 264 3.67 -2.69 -9.51
CA VAL A 264 4.07 -2.66 -8.09
C VAL A 264 2.88 -3.17 -7.26
N ALA A 265 3.11 -3.83 -6.13
CA ALA A 265 2.00 -4.36 -5.32
C ALA A 265 1.42 -3.31 -4.36
N ILE A 266 2.28 -2.62 -3.61
CA ILE A 266 1.89 -1.55 -2.70
C ILE A 266 2.81 -0.36 -2.93
N MET A 267 2.24 0.84 -3.04
CA MET A 267 3.02 2.06 -3.23
C MET A 267 2.61 3.15 -2.24
N LEU A 268 3.61 3.81 -1.65
CA LEU A 268 3.41 4.98 -0.78
C LEU A 268 4.04 6.21 -1.43
N GLU A 269 3.20 7.22 -1.67
CA GLU A 269 3.56 8.35 -2.52
C GLU A 269 3.23 9.73 -1.97
N TRP A 270 4.15 10.69 -2.08
CA TRP A 270 3.85 12.11 -1.87
C TRP A 270 3.44 12.43 -0.42
N GLY A 271 4.29 11.98 0.52
CA GLY A 271 4.19 12.31 1.95
C GLY A 271 3.40 11.41 2.91
N PRO A 272 2.91 10.19 2.58
CA PRO A 272 2.21 9.32 3.53
C PRO A 272 3.02 9.07 4.81
N ALA A 273 2.32 9.13 5.95
CA ALA A 273 2.98 9.08 7.24
C ALA A 273 2.26 8.21 8.28
N GLY A 274 3.01 7.38 9.01
CA GLY A 274 2.45 6.63 10.12
C GLY A 274 1.53 5.47 9.71
N ASN A 275 1.59 5.00 8.46
CA ASN A 275 0.78 3.89 7.97
C ASN A 275 1.36 2.54 8.37
N VAL A 276 0.52 1.52 8.43
CA VAL A 276 0.91 0.13 8.71
C VAL A 276 0.61 -0.73 7.49
N ILE A 277 1.64 -1.38 6.96
CA ILE A 277 1.57 -2.34 5.87
C ILE A 277 1.92 -3.70 6.47
N ALA A 278 0.93 -4.54 6.73
CA ALA A 278 1.13 -5.74 7.53
C ALA A 278 0.58 -7.03 6.91
N TYR A 279 1.36 -8.12 7.00
CA TYR A 279 0.92 -9.47 6.68
C TYR A 279 0.34 -9.67 5.28
N ASN A 280 0.69 -8.81 4.32
CA ASN A 280 0.32 -8.96 2.91
C ASN A 280 1.18 -10.02 2.24
N TYR A 281 0.65 -10.64 1.19
CA TYR A 281 1.37 -11.54 0.32
C TYR A 281 1.34 -11.00 -1.11
N THR A 282 2.52 -10.76 -1.68
CA THR A 282 2.67 -10.27 -3.04
C THR A 282 3.49 -11.22 -3.89
N MET A 283 3.12 -11.37 -5.16
CA MET A 283 3.82 -12.25 -6.09
C MET A 283 3.52 -11.96 -7.57
N GLY A 284 4.49 -12.31 -8.42
CA GLY A 284 4.33 -12.29 -9.86
C GLY A 284 4.24 -10.89 -10.47
N GLU A 285 4.66 -9.85 -9.75
CA GLU A 285 4.76 -8.48 -10.25
C GLU A 285 5.87 -8.35 -11.31
N PHE A 286 5.66 -7.48 -12.32
CA PHE A 286 6.63 -7.21 -13.38
C PHE A 286 6.33 -5.93 -14.17
N ASP A 287 7.35 -5.40 -14.84
CA ASP A 287 7.22 -4.38 -15.89
C ASP A 287 7.08 -5.05 -17.26
N SER A 288 5.97 -4.81 -17.97
CA SER A 288 5.72 -5.45 -19.27
C SER A 288 6.63 -4.93 -20.40
N GLY A 289 7.21 -3.73 -20.25
CA GLY A 289 8.23 -3.17 -21.13
C GLY A 289 9.65 -3.62 -20.79
N SER A 290 9.90 -4.02 -19.55
CA SER A 290 11.20 -4.51 -19.05
C SER A 290 11.05 -5.79 -18.22
N PRO A 291 10.53 -6.89 -18.80
CA PRO A 291 10.05 -8.05 -18.04
C PRO A 291 11.17 -8.94 -17.51
N ASN A 292 12.43 -8.51 -17.52
CA ASN A 292 13.51 -9.20 -16.80
C ASN A 292 13.91 -8.46 -15.52
N VAL A 293 13.44 -7.21 -15.35
CA VAL A 293 13.68 -6.40 -14.17
C VAL A 293 12.83 -6.91 -13.02
N VAL A 294 13.46 -7.11 -11.87
CA VAL A 294 12.73 -7.37 -10.63
C VAL A 294 12.12 -6.05 -10.16
N ILE A 295 10.81 -6.06 -10.06
CA ILE A 295 9.98 -4.98 -9.51
C ILE A 295 8.83 -5.63 -8.73
N GLY A 296 8.18 -4.88 -7.85
CA GLY A 296 7.06 -5.38 -7.04
C GLY A 296 7.23 -5.10 -5.56
N GLY A 297 6.47 -5.83 -4.74
CA GLY A 297 6.48 -5.70 -3.29
C GLY A 297 6.01 -4.31 -2.84
N LEU A 298 6.86 -3.62 -2.08
CA LEU A 298 6.58 -2.28 -1.56
C LEU A 298 7.54 -1.26 -2.18
N ASP A 299 6.99 -0.22 -2.78
CA ASP A 299 7.76 0.90 -3.33
C ASP A 299 7.36 2.23 -2.69
N TYR A 300 8.34 3.13 -2.54
CA TYR A 300 8.13 4.52 -2.16
C TYR A 300 8.49 5.41 -3.32
N HIS A 301 7.55 6.28 -3.69
CA HIS A 301 7.71 7.15 -4.84
C HIS A 301 7.30 8.60 -4.53
N GLY A 302 8.17 9.56 -4.84
CA GLY A 302 7.94 10.98 -4.54
C GLY A 302 7.99 11.35 -3.06
N ALA A 303 8.59 12.49 -2.76
CA ALA A 303 8.83 12.92 -1.38
C ALA A 303 7.54 13.19 -0.58
N HIS A 304 7.43 12.89 0.72
CA HIS A 304 8.38 12.24 1.62
C HIS A 304 7.70 11.19 2.51
N PRO A 305 7.52 9.94 2.04
CA PRO A 305 7.02 8.84 2.86
C PRO A 305 7.87 8.66 4.11
N GLN A 306 7.23 8.61 5.28
CA GLN A 306 7.92 8.61 6.58
C GLN A 306 7.15 7.89 7.69
N PHE A 307 7.83 7.36 8.69
CA PHE A 307 7.20 6.74 9.87
C PHE A 307 6.23 5.60 9.56
N ASN A 308 6.37 4.94 8.42
CA ASN A 308 5.51 3.81 8.07
C ASN A 308 6.10 2.51 8.66
N LEU A 309 5.23 1.64 9.17
CA LEU A 309 5.58 0.31 9.67
C LEU A 309 5.26 -0.73 8.59
N VAL A 310 6.24 -1.56 8.27
CA VAL A 310 6.13 -2.68 7.33
C VAL A 310 6.34 -3.95 8.14
N GLU A 311 5.31 -4.76 8.37
CA GLU A 311 5.42 -5.90 9.30
C GLU A 311 4.89 -7.23 8.75
N GLY A 312 5.68 -8.30 8.86
CA GLY A 312 5.17 -9.66 8.62
C GLY A 312 4.72 -9.96 7.19
N ASN A 313 5.08 -9.11 6.23
CA ASN A 313 4.72 -9.30 4.83
C ASN A 313 5.63 -10.35 4.18
N VAL A 314 5.12 -10.98 3.12
CA VAL A 314 5.92 -11.76 2.17
C VAL A 314 5.82 -11.04 0.84
N MET A 315 6.91 -10.40 0.41
CA MET A 315 6.91 -9.46 -0.72
C MET A 315 8.12 -9.69 -1.61
N THR A 316 8.03 -9.29 -2.87
CA THR A 316 9.15 -9.37 -3.81
C THR A 316 10.35 -8.56 -3.35
N GLN A 317 10.15 -7.28 -3.09
CA GLN A 317 11.20 -6.35 -2.71
C GLN A 317 10.66 -5.23 -1.82
N PHE A 318 11.57 -4.54 -1.16
CA PHE A 318 11.35 -3.18 -0.66
C PHE A 318 12.23 -2.23 -1.48
N TYR A 319 11.62 -1.24 -2.12
CA TYR A 319 12.33 -0.18 -2.81
C TYR A 319 11.95 1.17 -2.22
N ALA A 320 12.95 1.90 -1.73
CA ALA A 320 12.82 3.31 -1.42
C ALA A 320 13.57 4.08 -2.50
N ASP A 321 12.86 4.48 -3.55
CA ASP A 321 13.47 5.07 -4.73
C ASP A 321 14.00 6.49 -4.48
N SER A 322 14.54 7.10 -5.54
CA SER A 322 14.97 8.49 -5.52
C SER A 322 14.41 9.30 -6.67
N ILE A 323 13.44 8.81 -7.44
CA ILE A 323 13.08 9.44 -8.72
C ILE A 323 12.54 10.85 -8.47
N TRP A 324 11.67 11.00 -7.47
CA TRP A 324 10.95 12.24 -7.17
C TRP A 324 11.19 12.75 -5.74
N GLY A 325 12.29 12.34 -5.12
CA GLY A 325 12.76 12.91 -3.85
C GLY A 325 13.05 11.88 -2.76
N SER A 326 13.10 12.34 -1.51
CA SER A 326 13.55 11.54 -0.37
C SER A 326 12.43 10.80 0.36
N SER A 327 12.79 9.76 1.10
CA SER A 327 11.96 9.06 2.08
C SER A 327 12.77 8.81 3.36
N SER A 328 12.12 8.55 4.49
CA SER A 328 12.86 8.24 5.71
C SER A 328 12.06 7.49 6.78
N ASP A 329 12.69 7.18 7.91
CA ASP A 329 12.04 6.78 9.17
C ASP A 329 11.09 5.58 9.04
N THR A 330 11.33 4.67 8.09
CA THR A 330 10.52 3.44 7.94
C THR A 330 11.01 2.37 8.90
N THR A 331 10.08 1.69 9.56
CA THR A 331 10.39 0.50 10.35
C THR A 331 9.92 -0.74 9.60
N ALA A 332 10.83 -1.64 9.25
CA ALA A 332 10.49 -2.93 8.66
C ALA A 332 10.79 -4.05 9.67
N PHE A 333 9.76 -4.80 10.07
CA PHE A 333 9.85 -5.81 11.11
C PHE A 333 9.34 -7.18 10.65
N ARG A 334 10.14 -8.24 10.82
CA ARG A 334 9.72 -9.63 10.56
C ARG A 334 9.11 -9.86 9.16
N ASN A 335 9.56 -9.15 8.14
CA ASN A 335 9.13 -9.40 6.75
C ASN A 335 9.99 -10.49 6.11
N TRP A 336 9.49 -11.08 5.04
CA TRP A 336 10.28 -11.86 4.09
C TRP A 336 10.29 -11.16 2.73
N PHE A 337 11.45 -10.61 2.36
CA PHE A 337 11.70 -10.02 1.05
C PHE A 337 12.33 -11.07 0.13
N VAL A 338 11.57 -11.57 -0.84
CA VAL A 338 11.92 -12.75 -1.66
C VAL A 338 13.08 -12.47 -2.62
N GLY A 339 13.18 -11.24 -3.14
CA GLY A 339 14.26 -10.75 -4.01
C GLY A 339 14.13 -11.05 -5.51
N THR A 340 13.06 -11.74 -5.93
CA THR A 340 12.71 -11.97 -7.33
C THR A 340 11.25 -12.41 -7.45
N ASN A 341 10.71 -12.39 -8.66
CA ASN A 341 9.36 -12.82 -9.00
C ASN A 341 9.35 -13.79 -10.17
N HIS A 342 8.41 -14.73 -10.15
CA HIS A 342 8.14 -15.61 -11.28
C HIS A 342 7.21 -14.91 -12.27
N ILE A 343 7.74 -14.59 -13.43
CA ILE A 343 7.05 -13.83 -14.48
C ILE A 343 6.48 -14.82 -15.47
N CYS A 344 5.19 -14.68 -15.77
CA CYS A 344 4.49 -15.60 -16.65
C CYS A 344 3.71 -14.89 -17.76
N ALA A 345 3.64 -15.49 -18.95
CA ALA A 345 2.93 -14.93 -20.10
C ALA A 345 1.43 -15.33 -20.13
N PRO A 346 0.53 -14.50 -20.72
CA PRO A 346 0.81 -13.22 -21.38
C PRO A 346 1.12 -12.09 -20.39
N ALA A 347 1.89 -11.11 -20.87
CA ALA A 347 2.29 -9.92 -20.11
C ALA A 347 1.23 -8.81 -20.10
N SER A 348 0.07 -9.02 -20.74
CA SER A 348 -1.02 -8.05 -20.79
C SER A 348 -2.34 -8.72 -21.15
N GLY A 349 -3.44 -8.05 -20.80
CA GLY A 349 -4.78 -8.53 -21.08
C GLY A 349 -5.23 -9.72 -20.23
N ARG A 350 -6.42 -10.26 -20.56
CA ARG A 350 -7.11 -11.32 -19.80
C ARG A 350 -6.84 -12.76 -20.28
N GLY A 351 -5.79 -12.97 -21.08
CA GLY A 351 -5.44 -14.32 -21.53
C GLY A 351 -5.04 -15.22 -20.36
N THR A 352 -5.32 -16.53 -20.46
CA THR A 352 -4.90 -17.49 -19.43
C THR A 352 -3.38 -17.50 -19.29
N VAL A 353 -2.91 -17.23 -18.08
CA VAL A 353 -1.49 -17.18 -17.73
C VAL A 353 -0.89 -18.57 -17.69
N SER A 354 0.30 -18.72 -18.25
CA SER A 354 1.06 -19.97 -18.31
C SER A 354 2.49 -19.73 -17.88
N CYS A 355 2.96 -20.42 -16.85
CA CYS A 355 4.33 -20.35 -16.36
C CYS A 355 5.23 -21.49 -16.88
N THR A 356 4.79 -22.24 -17.89
CA THR A 356 5.53 -23.42 -18.39
C THR A 356 6.52 -23.08 -19.49
N GLY A 357 7.69 -23.72 -19.49
CA GLY A 357 8.69 -23.59 -20.55
C GLY A 357 9.18 -22.15 -20.69
N THR A 358 9.26 -21.64 -21.92
CA THR A 358 9.69 -20.25 -22.18
C THR A 358 8.68 -19.18 -21.74
N LYS A 359 7.48 -19.58 -21.31
CA LYS A 359 6.44 -18.66 -20.84
C LYS A 359 6.56 -18.33 -19.35
N GLY A 360 7.44 -19.01 -18.60
CA GLY A 360 7.68 -18.73 -17.18
C GLY A 360 9.18 -18.65 -16.88
N TYR A 361 9.60 -17.60 -16.19
CA TYR A 361 10.98 -17.41 -15.76
C TYR A 361 11.06 -16.41 -14.61
N TYR A 362 12.14 -16.44 -13.84
CA TYR A 362 12.36 -15.47 -12.77
C TYR A 362 13.08 -14.22 -13.26
N GLY A 363 12.68 -13.05 -12.78
CA GLY A 363 13.35 -11.78 -13.05
C GLY A 363 14.77 -11.80 -12.49
N TYR A 364 15.76 -11.42 -13.31
CA TYR A 364 17.18 -11.52 -12.97
C TYR A 364 17.95 -10.21 -13.12
N GLN A 365 17.33 -9.17 -13.67
CA GLN A 365 17.90 -7.82 -13.76
C GLN A 365 17.46 -7.00 -12.55
N ALA A 366 18.40 -6.24 -11.98
CA ALA A 366 18.24 -5.49 -10.75
C ALA A 366 17.58 -6.31 -9.63
N ALA A 367 17.88 -7.61 -9.54
CA ALA A 367 17.30 -8.51 -8.55
C ALA A 367 17.79 -8.13 -7.14
N ARG A 368 17.04 -7.27 -6.46
CA ARG A 368 17.41 -6.64 -5.21
C ARG A 368 16.29 -6.78 -4.20
N ALA A 369 16.52 -7.52 -3.12
CA ALA A 369 15.47 -7.76 -2.13
C ALA A 369 15.13 -6.49 -1.35
N ILE A 370 16.15 -5.70 -0.97
CA ILE A 370 15.96 -4.41 -0.30
C ILE A 370 16.90 -3.38 -0.94
N GLN A 371 16.33 -2.23 -1.28
CA GLN A 371 17.06 -1.16 -1.94
C GLN A 371 16.75 0.20 -1.30
N PHE A 372 17.79 0.84 -0.78
CA PHE A 372 17.75 2.23 -0.32
C PHE A 372 18.50 3.10 -1.31
N SER A 373 17.78 4.06 -1.90
CA SER A 373 18.41 5.07 -2.73
C SER A 373 19.30 6.00 -1.91
N TYR A 374 20.11 6.81 -2.58
CA TYR A 374 20.92 7.86 -1.96
C TYR A 374 20.13 8.90 -1.15
N LEU A 375 18.81 8.98 -1.34
CA LEU A 375 17.91 9.89 -0.64
C LEU A 375 17.09 9.23 0.47
N SER A 376 17.16 7.90 0.62
CA SER A 376 16.44 7.19 1.69
C SER A 376 17.32 7.05 2.93
N THR A 377 16.86 7.53 4.09
CA THR A 377 17.68 7.59 5.32
C THR A 377 16.88 7.23 6.57
N ARG A 378 17.56 6.90 7.68
CA ARG A 378 16.96 6.64 9.00
C ARG A 378 15.93 5.50 9.02
N ASN A 379 16.13 4.45 8.21
CA ASN A 379 15.24 3.30 8.24
C ASN A 379 15.72 2.26 9.26
N TYR A 380 14.77 1.52 9.84
CA TYR A 380 14.99 0.55 10.91
C TYR A 380 14.51 -0.83 10.44
N PHE A 381 15.43 -1.67 9.99
CA PHE A 381 15.14 -3.01 9.49
C PHE A 381 15.53 -4.04 10.54
N VAL A 382 14.52 -4.65 11.14
CA VAL A 382 14.65 -5.51 12.32
C VAL A 382 14.02 -6.88 12.08
N GLY A 383 14.80 -7.95 12.24
CA GLY A 383 14.26 -9.32 12.24
C GLY A 383 13.72 -9.83 10.90
N ASN A 384 14.09 -9.23 9.77
CA ASN A 384 13.58 -9.61 8.45
C ASN A 384 14.36 -10.80 7.87
N LEU A 385 13.75 -11.53 6.95
CA LEU A 385 14.40 -12.51 6.07
C LEU A 385 14.61 -11.87 4.71
N VAL A 386 15.83 -11.96 4.18
CA VAL A 386 16.21 -11.26 2.95
C VAL A 386 16.73 -12.27 1.92
N GLY A 387 16.13 -12.23 0.74
CA GLY A 387 16.36 -13.17 -0.35
C GLY A 387 15.56 -14.48 -0.20
N SER A 388 15.79 -15.37 -1.16
CA SER A 388 15.13 -16.67 -1.26
C SER A 388 15.98 -17.66 -2.06
N SER A 389 15.60 -18.93 -2.03
CA SER A 389 16.19 -19.94 -2.92
C SER A 389 15.98 -19.61 -4.40
N GLN A 390 14.86 -18.97 -4.74
CA GLN A 390 14.55 -18.52 -6.09
C GLN A 390 15.57 -17.47 -6.55
N MET A 391 15.85 -16.49 -5.68
CA MET A 391 16.85 -15.45 -5.94
C MET A 391 18.26 -16.05 -6.11
N GLN A 392 18.62 -17.06 -5.32
CA GLN A 392 19.92 -17.75 -5.45
C GLN A 392 20.04 -18.59 -6.72
N ALA A 393 18.91 -19.07 -7.25
CA ALA A 393 18.85 -19.90 -8.45
C ALA A 393 18.75 -19.07 -9.75
N LEU A 394 18.86 -17.74 -9.68
CA LEU A 394 18.73 -16.88 -10.85
C LEU A 394 19.81 -17.15 -11.90
N LEU A 395 19.34 -17.30 -13.15
CA LEU A 395 20.17 -17.59 -14.31
C LEU A 395 19.98 -16.51 -15.38
N LYS A 396 21.08 -16.08 -16.00
CA LYS A 396 21.08 -15.39 -17.28
C LYS A 396 21.64 -16.33 -18.34
N ALA A 397 20.86 -16.61 -19.38
CA ALA A 397 21.26 -17.51 -20.48
C ALA A 397 21.86 -18.84 -19.99
N GLY A 398 21.25 -19.43 -18.95
CA GLY A 398 21.67 -20.70 -18.35
C GLY A 398 22.87 -20.63 -17.41
N LYS A 399 23.43 -19.44 -17.14
CA LYS A 399 24.54 -19.25 -16.19
C LYS A 399 24.07 -18.51 -14.94
N PRO A 400 24.53 -18.89 -13.73
CA PRO A 400 24.25 -18.13 -12.52
C PRO A 400 24.64 -16.66 -12.66
N VAL A 401 23.76 -15.76 -12.22
CA VAL A 401 24.11 -14.34 -12.11
C VAL A 401 25.05 -14.12 -10.91
N PRO A 402 25.93 -13.11 -10.94
CA PRO A 402 26.72 -12.71 -9.77
C PRO A 402 25.82 -12.42 -8.56
N GLN A 403 26.29 -12.73 -7.37
CA GLN A 403 25.54 -12.53 -6.12
C GLN A 403 26.34 -11.75 -5.09
N ALA A 404 25.66 -10.90 -4.33
CA ALA A 404 26.21 -10.19 -3.18
C ALA A 404 25.18 -10.14 -2.05
N ASP A 405 25.65 -10.26 -0.80
CA ASP A 405 24.85 -10.00 0.39
C ASP A 405 24.55 -8.50 0.47
N GLN A 406 25.60 -7.68 0.42
CA GLN A 406 25.46 -6.23 0.54
C GLN A 406 26.33 -5.51 -0.49
N LEU A 407 25.77 -4.43 -1.05
CA LEU A 407 26.50 -3.52 -1.93
C LEU A 407 26.17 -2.06 -1.64
N GLU A 408 27.19 -1.22 -1.58
CA GLU A 408 27.05 0.21 -1.34
C GLU A 408 27.93 1.02 -2.30
N TYR A 409 27.41 2.15 -2.78
CA TYR A 409 28.21 3.12 -3.54
C TYR A 409 29.41 3.61 -2.69
N ALA A 410 30.64 3.75 -3.20
CA ALA A 410 31.04 3.81 -4.61
C ALA A 410 31.44 2.48 -5.26
N ALA A 411 31.09 1.33 -4.68
CA ALA A 411 31.27 0.06 -5.40
C ALA A 411 30.42 0.07 -6.69
N GLN A 412 30.94 -0.50 -7.78
CA GLN A 412 30.14 -0.67 -8.99
C GLN A 412 28.98 -1.64 -8.69
N ARG A 413 27.77 -1.30 -9.13
CA ARG A 413 26.57 -2.13 -8.99
C ARG A 413 26.20 -2.79 -10.31
N PRO A 414 26.51 -4.09 -10.50
CA PRO A 414 26.11 -4.80 -11.69
C PRO A 414 24.57 -4.84 -11.80
N TYR A 415 24.06 -4.52 -12.98
CA TYR A 415 22.63 -4.55 -13.25
C TYR A 415 22.09 -5.97 -13.36
N GLU A 416 22.87 -6.92 -13.88
CA GLU A 416 22.47 -8.31 -14.06
C GLU A 416 23.07 -9.18 -12.95
N ALA A 417 22.63 -8.92 -11.71
CA ALA A 417 23.10 -9.59 -10.51
C ALA A 417 21.97 -9.68 -9.48
N ALA A 418 22.14 -10.58 -8.52
CA ALA A 418 21.28 -10.70 -7.35
C ALA A 418 21.97 -10.09 -6.13
N GLN A 419 21.42 -9.03 -5.55
CA GLN A 419 21.98 -8.39 -4.35
C GLN A 419 20.94 -8.37 -3.24
N GLN A 420 21.23 -8.89 -2.05
CA GLN A 420 20.21 -8.85 -0.98
C GLN A 420 19.92 -7.42 -0.55
N TRP A 421 20.97 -6.63 -0.37
CA TRP A 421 20.90 -5.23 0.00
C TRP A 421 21.67 -4.35 -0.96
N THR A 422 21.08 -3.21 -1.34
CA THR A 422 21.82 -2.14 -2.03
C THR A 422 21.57 -0.78 -1.41
N PHE A 423 22.63 0.03 -1.29
CA PHE A 423 22.62 1.31 -0.58
C PHE A 423 23.27 2.42 -1.41
N GLY A 424 22.66 3.60 -1.41
CA GLY A 424 23.33 4.82 -1.85
C GLY A 424 23.36 5.05 -3.35
N TYR A 425 22.62 4.27 -4.14
CA TYR A 425 22.52 4.45 -5.60
C TYR A 425 21.27 5.27 -5.99
N GLY A 426 21.23 5.72 -7.24
CA GLY A 426 20.12 6.45 -7.85
C GLY A 426 19.01 5.55 -8.36
N SER A 427 18.64 5.75 -9.63
CA SER A 427 17.62 4.93 -10.32
C SER A 427 18.03 3.45 -10.39
N ALA A 428 17.09 2.56 -10.71
CA ALA A 428 17.33 1.12 -10.75
C ALA A 428 18.52 0.71 -11.66
N ASN A 429 18.75 1.44 -12.75
CA ASN A 429 19.84 1.25 -13.70
C ASN A 429 21.18 1.93 -13.32
N ASP A 430 21.24 2.67 -12.21
CA ASP A 430 22.50 3.28 -11.76
C ASP A 430 23.50 2.19 -11.35
N ASP A 431 24.64 2.14 -12.03
CA ASP A 431 25.73 1.19 -11.80
C ASP A 431 26.89 1.80 -10.97
N GLY A 432 26.80 3.08 -10.60
CA GLY A 432 27.83 3.80 -9.87
C GLY A 432 28.98 4.37 -10.71
N LEU A 433 29.01 4.19 -12.04
CA LEU A 433 30.09 4.69 -12.92
C LEU A 433 29.76 6.03 -13.60
N GLY A 434 28.51 6.48 -13.53
CA GLY A 434 28.02 7.73 -14.12
C GLY A 434 27.62 8.76 -13.08
N ASN A 435 26.62 9.58 -13.40
CA ASN A 435 26.03 10.52 -12.46
C ASN A 435 24.86 9.92 -11.65
N GLY A 436 24.41 8.69 -11.98
CA GLY A 436 23.29 7.99 -11.36
C GLY A 436 21.90 8.59 -11.61
N CYS A 437 21.78 9.64 -12.44
CA CYS A 437 20.55 10.39 -12.65
C CYS A 437 19.88 10.03 -13.99
N GLY A 438 18.55 9.98 -14.01
CA GLY A 438 17.72 9.88 -15.22
C GLY A 438 17.20 11.22 -15.76
N GLY A 439 17.60 12.34 -15.15
CA GLY A 439 17.10 13.68 -15.47
C GLY A 439 17.21 14.70 -14.32
N GLY A 440 17.53 14.21 -13.12
CA GLY A 440 17.72 14.98 -11.90
C GLY A 440 19.04 15.74 -11.78
N VAL A 441 19.27 16.33 -10.61
CA VAL A 441 20.49 17.09 -10.28
C VAL A 441 21.57 16.14 -9.74
N ALA A 442 22.62 15.96 -10.54
CA ALA A 442 23.76 15.09 -10.21
C ALA A 442 24.64 15.60 -9.04
N PRO A 443 25.33 14.70 -8.31
CA PRO A 443 25.29 13.24 -8.45
C PRO A 443 24.11 12.62 -7.69
N CYS A 444 23.45 11.64 -8.31
CA CYS A 444 22.33 10.88 -7.75
C CYS A 444 22.80 9.57 -7.12
N HIS A 445 23.94 9.59 -6.42
CA HIS A 445 24.45 8.50 -5.60
C HIS A 445 25.25 9.09 -4.43
N LYS A 446 25.41 8.34 -3.33
CA LYS A 446 26.05 8.83 -2.12
C LYS A 446 26.61 7.68 -1.27
N GLU A 447 27.87 7.81 -0.86
CA GLU A 447 28.51 6.88 0.07
C GLU A 447 27.98 7.04 1.50
N GLY A 448 28.11 5.99 2.31
CA GLY A 448 27.74 6.02 3.72
C GLY A 448 26.22 6.02 3.96
N ASN A 449 25.42 5.65 2.96
CA ASN A 449 23.98 5.48 3.13
C ASN A 449 23.67 4.35 4.12
N THR A 450 24.43 3.25 4.11
CA THR A 450 24.26 2.15 5.08
C THR A 450 24.36 2.68 6.51
N ALA A 451 25.27 3.62 6.78
CA ALA A 451 25.48 4.20 8.12
C ALA A 451 24.28 5.05 8.61
N THR A 452 23.34 5.39 7.72
CA THR A 452 22.09 6.07 8.07
C THR A 452 20.96 5.10 8.39
N GLN A 453 21.16 3.79 8.23
CA GLN A 453 20.17 2.76 8.50
C GLN A 453 20.51 2.00 9.78
N LEU A 454 19.49 1.45 10.44
CA LEU A 454 19.65 0.45 11.49
C LEU A 454 19.30 -0.92 10.93
N LEU A 455 20.27 -1.84 10.88
CA LEU A 455 20.06 -3.23 10.50
C LEU A 455 20.28 -4.12 11.73
N HIS A 456 19.25 -4.83 12.19
CA HIS A 456 19.34 -5.62 13.42
C HIS A 456 18.56 -6.94 13.34
N GLY A 457 19.26 -8.08 13.46
CA GLY A 457 18.65 -9.40 13.44
C GLY A 457 18.10 -9.81 12.07
N ASN A 458 18.56 -9.21 10.97
CA ASN A 458 18.11 -9.64 9.65
C ASN A 458 18.85 -10.92 9.23
N TYR A 459 18.10 -11.94 8.81
CA TYR A 459 18.62 -13.18 8.24
C TYR A 459 18.87 -13.01 6.75
N ASP A 460 20.12 -13.17 6.35
CA ASP A 460 20.56 -13.10 4.97
C ASP A 460 20.58 -14.51 4.37
N ASN A 461 19.75 -14.75 3.36
CA ASN A 461 19.62 -16.07 2.76
C ASN A 461 20.92 -16.55 2.06
N LEU A 462 21.77 -15.63 1.57
CA LEU A 462 23.00 -15.93 0.82
C LEU A 462 24.11 -16.43 1.74
N THR A 463 24.30 -15.75 2.87
CA THR A 463 25.27 -16.12 3.89
C THR A 463 24.72 -17.14 4.88
N ALA A 464 23.40 -17.33 4.91
CA ALA A 464 22.66 -18.16 5.85
C ALA A 464 22.86 -17.74 7.33
N VAL A 465 23.10 -16.45 7.57
CA VAL A 465 23.41 -15.89 8.90
C VAL A 465 22.44 -14.75 9.23
N ALA A 466 22.06 -14.65 10.51
CA ALA A 466 21.40 -13.47 11.05
C ALA A 466 22.41 -12.50 11.66
N THR A 467 22.44 -11.26 11.18
CA THR A 467 23.38 -10.23 11.64
C THR A 467 22.72 -9.29 12.63
N TRP A 468 23.34 -9.11 13.80
CA TRP A 468 22.80 -8.34 14.92
C TRP A 468 23.62 -7.06 15.16
N ALA A 469 22.96 -5.91 15.27
CA ALA A 469 23.61 -4.66 15.64
C ALA A 469 24.23 -4.76 17.06
N SER A 470 25.45 -4.24 17.21
CA SER A 470 26.18 -4.27 18.48
C SER A 470 25.46 -3.46 19.57
N GLY A 471 25.47 -3.98 20.81
CA GLY A 471 24.89 -3.30 21.97
C GLY A 471 23.36 -3.36 22.08
N MET A 472 22.68 -4.10 21.20
CA MET A 472 21.24 -4.29 21.22
C MET A 472 20.87 -5.72 21.66
N ASN A 473 19.68 -5.87 22.27
CA ASN A 473 19.16 -7.18 22.69
C ASN A 473 18.62 -7.96 21.48
N ASN A 474 18.92 -9.26 21.41
CA ASN A 474 18.52 -10.13 20.31
C ASN A 474 17.13 -10.77 20.51
N ILE A 475 16.37 -10.35 21.54
CA ILE A 475 14.98 -10.77 21.75
C ILE A 475 14.07 -9.85 20.96
N LEU A 476 13.41 -10.42 19.95
CA LEU A 476 12.45 -9.72 19.11
C LEU A 476 11.02 -9.88 19.67
N PRO A 477 10.21 -8.82 19.79
CA PRO A 477 8.82 -8.95 20.18
C PRO A 477 8.01 -9.73 19.13
N THR A 478 6.77 -10.10 19.46
CA THR A 478 5.90 -10.80 18.52
C THR A 478 5.43 -9.90 17.38
N SER A 479 5.21 -8.62 17.66
CA SER A 479 4.73 -7.61 16.72
C SER A 479 5.03 -6.21 17.29
N PHE A 480 5.18 -5.20 16.42
CA PHE A 480 5.19 -3.78 16.81
C PHE A 480 3.81 -3.12 16.68
N TYR A 481 2.90 -3.76 15.94
CA TYR A 481 1.54 -3.29 15.69
C TYR A 481 0.48 -4.02 16.55
N LEU A 482 0.56 -5.34 16.65
CA LEU A 482 -0.41 -6.19 17.33
C LEU A 482 0.00 -6.52 18.77
N SER A 483 -0.97 -6.50 19.69
CA SER A 483 -0.77 -6.94 21.08
C SER A 483 -0.76 -8.47 21.26
N GLY A 484 -1.10 -9.23 20.22
CA GLY A 484 -1.19 -10.69 20.25
C GLY A 484 -1.69 -11.26 18.92
N LYS A 485 -1.77 -12.59 18.83
CA LYS A 485 -2.22 -13.30 17.63
C LYS A 485 -3.67 -12.90 17.29
N PRO A 486 -3.93 -12.33 16.10
CA PRO A 486 -5.26 -11.87 15.75
C PRO A 486 -6.19 -13.04 15.40
N GLY A 487 -7.50 -12.85 15.54
CA GLY A 487 -8.49 -13.91 15.33
C GLY A 487 -8.50 -14.48 13.90
N TRP A 488 -8.27 -13.64 12.89
CA TRP A 488 -8.22 -14.03 11.48
C TRP A 488 -7.00 -14.89 11.13
N TRP A 489 -5.96 -14.91 11.99
CA TRP A 489 -4.69 -15.62 11.76
C TRP A 489 -4.82 -17.15 11.59
N GLY A 490 -5.89 -17.73 12.15
CA GLY A 490 -6.13 -19.16 12.07
C GLY A 490 -5.06 -19.99 12.80
N THR A 491 -4.58 -21.06 12.17
CA THR A 491 -3.72 -22.07 12.82
C THR A 491 -2.22 -21.85 12.62
N LEU A 492 -1.79 -20.88 11.82
CA LEU A 492 -0.37 -20.60 11.62
C LEU A 492 0.31 -20.16 12.94
N PRO A 493 1.61 -20.47 13.15
CA PRO A 493 2.38 -19.91 14.26
C PRO A 493 2.33 -18.37 14.25
N PHE A 494 2.41 -17.75 15.44
CA PHE A 494 2.49 -16.29 15.58
C PHE A 494 3.55 -15.94 16.63
N PRO A 495 4.58 -15.14 16.28
CA PRO A 495 4.91 -14.66 14.94
C PRO A 495 5.29 -15.81 13.98
N ALA A 496 5.07 -15.62 12.68
CA ALA A 496 5.35 -16.64 11.66
C ALA A 496 6.70 -16.44 10.95
N ILE A 497 7.31 -15.26 11.04
CA ILE A 497 8.51 -14.86 10.30
C ILE A 497 9.52 -14.25 11.27
N GLY A 498 10.79 -14.63 11.14
CA GLY A 498 11.93 -13.98 11.80
C GLY A 498 13.10 -14.93 12.05
N PRO A 499 14.31 -14.40 12.32
CA PRO A 499 15.52 -15.20 12.53
C PRO A 499 15.44 -16.15 13.73
N ASP A 500 14.53 -15.88 14.66
CA ASP A 500 14.23 -16.66 15.86
C ASP A 500 13.20 -17.78 15.61
N ILE A 501 12.47 -17.73 14.49
CA ILE A 501 11.49 -18.74 14.08
C ILE A 501 12.21 -19.97 13.52
N LYS A 502 11.65 -21.17 13.75
CA LYS A 502 12.21 -22.44 13.31
C LYS A 502 11.13 -23.37 12.76
N GLY A 503 11.49 -24.19 11.77
CA GLY A 503 10.63 -25.23 11.20
C GLY A 503 9.70 -24.75 10.07
N GLY A 504 9.85 -23.51 9.64
CA GLY A 504 9.13 -22.96 8.50
C GLY A 504 9.69 -23.44 7.14
N SER A 505 9.02 -23.07 6.05
CA SER A 505 9.44 -23.37 4.67
C SER A 505 10.23 -22.26 3.99
N GLY A 506 10.31 -21.06 4.58
CA GLY A 506 11.11 -19.96 4.06
C GLY A 506 12.62 -20.09 4.34
N PRO A 507 13.42 -19.05 4.00
CA PRO A 507 14.87 -18.98 4.18
C PRO A 507 15.32 -19.51 5.54
N GLY A 508 16.29 -20.44 5.57
CA GLY A 508 16.80 -21.02 6.82
C GLY A 508 15.76 -21.70 7.72
N ALA A 509 14.59 -22.06 7.17
CA ALA A 509 13.40 -22.51 7.91
C ALA A 509 12.85 -21.47 8.92
N HIS A 510 13.04 -20.18 8.63
CA HIS A 510 12.68 -19.05 9.49
C HIS A 510 11.32 -18.41 9.17
N SER A 511 10.54 -18.98 8.25
CA SER A 511 9.22 -18.44 7.89
C SER A 511 8.20 -19.52 7.59
N PHE A 512 7.04 -19.42 8.24
CA PHE A 512 5.82 -20.17 7.92
C PHE A 512 4.93 -19.41 6.91
N GLY A 513 5.41 -18.30 6.35
CA GLY A 513 4.63 -17.37 5.55
C GLY A 513 3.75 -16.46 6.41
N ASN A 514 2.58 -16.11 5.87
CA ASN A 514 1.53 -15.39 6.58
C ASN A 514 0.13 -15.90 6.15
N PRO A 515 -0.96 -15.50 6.81
CA PRO A 515 -2.30 -15.99 6.48
C PRO A 515 -2.72 -15.72 5.02
N ALA A 516 -2.38 -14.56 4.45
CA ALA A 516 -2.63 -14.25 3.04
C ALA A 516 -1.93 -15.25 2.10
N GLN A 517 -0.63 -15.52 2.31
CA GLN A 517 0.12 -16.51 1.53
C GLN A 517 -0.47 -17.92 1.66
N ASN A 518 -0.86 -18.31 2.87
CA ASN A 518 -1.47 -19.62 3.09
C ASN A 518 -2.85 -19.73 2.43
N CYS A 519 -3.67 -18.68 2.47
CA CYS A 519 -4.93 -18.61 1.75
C CYS A 519 -4.71 -18.81 0.26
N TYR A 520 -3.80 -18.03 -0.36
CA TYR A 520 -3.52 -18.15 -1.79
C TYR A 520 -3.06 -19.57 -2.18
N LEU A 521 -2.01 -20.09 -1.52
CA LEU A 521 -1.37 -21.33 -1.94
C LEU A 521 -2.15 -22.58 -1.53
N LYS A 522 -2.87 -22.57 -0.40
CA LYS A 522 -3.47 -23.79 0.19
C LYS A 522 -4.99 -23.82 0.13
N VAL A 523 -5.64 -22.66 0.14
CA VAL A 523 -7.11 -22.57 0.10
C VAL A 523 -7.60 -22.30 -1.31
N MET A 524 -7.04 -21.29 -1.98
CA MET A 524 -7.42 -20.90 -3.34
C MET A 524 -6.75 -21.77 -4.42
N GLY A 525 -5.67 -22.47 -4.07
CA GLY A 525 -4.93 -23.35 -4.98
C GLY A 525 -4.04 -22.60 -5.99
N GLY A 526 -3.61 -21.39 -5.63
CA GLY A 526 -2.73 -20.57 -6.44
C GLY A 526 -1.31 -21.09 -6.51
N SER A 527 -0.58 -20.61 -7.50
CA SER A 527 0.85 -20.88 -7.68
C SER A 527 1.62 -19.58 -7.94
N ASP A 528 2.93 -19.62 -7.72
CA ASP A 528 3.80 -18.49 -8.02
C ASP A 528 3.65 -18.03 -9.48
N GLY A 529 3.75 -16.72 -9.72
CA GLY A 529 3.53 -16.07 -11.01
C GLY A 529 2.08 -16.01 -11.50
N GLY A 530 1.11 -16.46 -10.70
CA GLY A 530 -0.32 -16.35 -10.99
C GLY A 530 -0.77 -17.22 -12.18
N GLN A 531 -0.30 -18.46 -12.27
CA GLN A 531 -0.68 -19.37 -13.36
C GLN A 531 -2.20 -19.60 -13.41
N GLY A 532 -2.77 -19.53 -14.61
CA GLY A 532 -4.21 -19.68 -14.83
C GLY A 532 -4.91 -18.34 -15.03
N GLY A 533 -6.15 -18.23 -14.58
CA GLY A 533 -6.85 -16.96 -14.46
C GLY A 533 -6.97 -16.56 -12.98
N PRO A 534 -7.47 -15.36 -12.68
CA PRO A 534 -7.77 -14.95 -11.31
C PRO A 534 -8.58 -16.03 -10.57
N LEU A 535 -8.16 -16.33 -9.36
CA LEU A 535 -8.78 -17.36 -8.54
C LEU A 535 -10.10 -16.86 -7.95
N THR A 536 -10.99 -17.78 -7.61
CA THR A 536 -12.21 -17.43 -6.87
C THR A 536 -11.84 -17.09 -5.43
N PHE A 537 -12.16 -15.87 -5.00
CA PHE A 537 -11.87 -15.43 -3.64
C PHE A 537 -13.10 -15.41 -2.72
N ASN A 538 -12.93 -15.94 -1.52
CA ASN A 538 -13.89 -15.82 -0.43
C ASN A 538 -13.14 -15.74 0.91
N ALA A 539 -13.16 -14.56 1.53
CA ALA A 539 -12.47 -14.32 2.80
C ALA A 539 -12.89 -15.30 3.91
N GLY A 540 -14.16 -15.73 3.94
CA GLY A 540 -14.65 -16.69 4.94
C GLY A 540 -14.12 -18.12 4.79
N ASN A 541 -13.61 -18.48 3.61
CA ASN A 541 -12.86 -19.72 3.40
C ASN A 541 -11.40 -19.58 3.82
N CYS A 542 -10.84 -18.38 3.69
CA CYS A 542 -9.43 -18.10 3.95
C CYS A 542 -9.12 -17.79 5.41
N TYR A 543 -9.98 -17.04 6.08
CA TYR A 543 -9.70 -16.44 7.38
C TYR A 543 -10.74 -16.84 8.41
N ALA A 544 -10.29 -17.19 9.62
CA ALA A 544 -11.13 -17.86 10.63
C ALA A 544 -12.30 -16.99 11.15
N THR A 545 -12.18 -15.67 11.10
CA THR A 545 -13.18 -14.71 11.61
C THR A 545 -14.12 -14.15 10.55
N ASP A 546 -13.85 -14.39 9.27
CA ASP A 546 -14.66 -13.87 8.16
C ASP A 546 -15.70 -14.88 7.66
N LYS A 547 -15.99 -15.93 8.45
CA LYS A 547 -17.19 -16.75 8.27
C LYS A 547 -18.40 -15.82 8.43
N ILE A 548 -18.82 -15.24 7.31
CA ILE A 548 -19.88 -14.24 7.19
C ILE A 548 -21.01 -14.59 8.16
N VAL A 549 -21.32 -13.66 9.07
CA VAL A 549 -22.53 -13.69 9.88
C VAL A 549 -23.69 -13.87 8.90
N SER A 550 -24.30 -15.06 8.90
CA SER A 550 -25.50 -15.34 8.14
C SER A 550 -26.55 -14.29 8.51
N VAL A 551 -26.88 -13.39 7.59
CA VAL A 551 -27.89 -12.35 7.82
C VAL A 551 -29.23 -13.05 8.06
N PRO A 552 -29.94 -12.79 9.18
CA PRO A 552 -31.32 -13.23 9.36
C PRO A 552 -32.19 -12.63 8.25
N ALA A 553 -33.06 -13.44 7.66
CA ALA A 553 -33.76 -13.21 6.38
C ALA A 553 -34.82 -12.07 6.33
N THR A 554 -34.69 -10.97 7.09
CA THR A 554 -35.78 -9.98 7.25
C THR A 554 -35.42 -8.52 6.94
N ARG A 555 -34.43 -8.24 6.09
CA ARG A 555 -34.17 -6.88 5.57
C ARG A 555 -34.27 -6.82 4.04
N PRO A 556 -34.67 -5.69 3.44
CA PRO A 556 -35.04 -5.65 2.02
C PRO A 556 -33.81 -5.90 1.15
N VAL A 557 -33.73 -7.12 0.62
CA VAL A 557 -32.74 -7.56 -0.36
C VAL A 557 -33.17 -7.02 -1.72
N LEU A 558 -32.35 -6.18 -2.34
CA LEU A 558 -32.55 -5.81 -3.75
C LEU A 558 -32.34 -7.07 -4.61
N SER A 559 -33.44 -7.62 -5.11
CA SER A 559 -33.46 -8.76 -6.04
C SER A 559 -33.79 -8.31 -7.46
N ARG A 560 -33.39 -9.10 -8.45
CA ARG A 560 -33.34 -8.78 -9.89
C ARG A 560 -34.67 -8.54 -10.62
N ARG A 561 -35.79 -8.20 -9.96
CA ARG A 561 -37.03 -7.83 -10.66
C ARG A 561 -37.77 -6.69 -9.98
N GLY A 562 -37.97 -5.62 -10.73
CA GLY A 562 -39.21 -4.86 -10.80
C GLY A 562 -39.62 -4.08 -9.56
N VAL A 563 -39.46 -2.76 -9.64
CA VAL A 563 -40.31 -1.79 -8.95
C VAL A 563 -41.77 -2.06 -9.29
N GLU A 564 -42.66 -2.09 -8.29
CA GLU A 564 -44.06 -1.65 -8.41
C GLU A 564 -44.60 -1.18 -7.04
N PRO A 565 -45.64 -0.31 -7.01
CA PRO A 565 -45.57 0.97 -6.30
C PRO A 565 -46.38 1.04 -5.00
N VAL A 566 -46.01 2.00 -4.15
CA VAL A 566 -46.83 2.47 -3.02
C VAL A 566 -48.11 3.09 -3.58
N SER A 567 -49.25 2.43 -3.35
CA SER A 567 -50.57 2.94 -3.70
C SER A 567 -50.99 4.02 -2.71
N LEU A 568 -50.98 5.28 -3.15
CA LEU A 568 -51.64 6.39 -2.48
C LEU A 568 -53.13 6.35 -2.81
N THR A 569 -53.96 6.04 -1.81
CA THR A 569 -55.42 6.14 -1.92
C THR A 569 -55.85 7.55 -1.52
N LEU A 570 -56.33 8.35 -2.47
CA LEU A 570 -57.05 9.59 -2.18
C LEU A 570 -58.55 9.28 -1.94
N PRO A 571 -59.26 10.03 -1.08
CA PRO A 571 -60.61 9.69 -0.67
C PRO A 571 -61.66 10.03 -1.74
N ARG A 572 -62.69 9.18 -1.79
CA ARG A 572 -63.80 9.18 -2.74
C ARG A 572 -64.57 10.50 -2.81
N LYS A 573 -64.95 10.88 -4.03
CA LYS A 573 -66.37 11.07 -4.41
C LYS A 573 -66.60 10.42 -5.76
#